data_AF-A0AAE9Y852-F1
#
_entry.id   AF-A0AAE9Y852-F1
#
_cell.length_a   1.000
_cell.length_b   1.000
_cell.length_c   1.000
_cell.angle_alpha   90.00
_cell.angle_beta   90.00
_cell.angle_gamma   90.00
#
_symmetry.space_group_name_H-M   'P 1'
#
loop_
_entity.id
_entity.type
_entity.pdbx_description
1 polymer ?
#
loop_
_entity_poly.entity_id
_entity_poly.type
_entity_poly.pdbx_seq_one_letter_code
_entity_poly.pdbx_strand_id
1 'polypeptide(L)'
;MTRRPVVYGLDIETDTSTDGLDPRVAPVLTVALSMGSHDETFSGRESTLLCDLDERLRSLPPGVIATWNGSAFDLPFLAYRAALHRLDLGLRLLLDPGLRTSRAPLPGHPGAYRGAWHAHRHLDAYRLYKSDVGPVLRVSCSLKSIARLVGLTPVEVDRERVHDLSHEALHAYASSDARLARVLTERRMPGAARFVDHLDEPGASATA
;
A
#
# COMPACT_ATOMS: atom_id res chain seq x y z
N MET A 1 2.40 -9.47 28.21
CA MET A 1 1.58 -9.54 26.98
C MET A 1 2.11 -8.49 26.01
N THR A 2 2.73 -8.89 24.90
CA THR A 2 3.16 -7.95 23.86
C THR A 2 1.91 -7.36 23.21
N ARG A 3 1.77 -6.03 23.29
CA ARG A 3 0.64 -5.29 22.72
C ARG A 3 0.65 -5.51 21.20
N ARG A 4 -0.51 -5.81 20.60
CA ARG A 4 -0.62 -5.93 19.14
C ARG A 4 -0.17 -4.62 18.50
N PRO A 5 0.62 -4.66 17.40
CA PRO A 5 1.04 -3.44 16.72
C PRO A 5 -0.18 -2.70 16.18
N VAL A 6 -0.11 -1.37 16.16
CA VAL A 6 -1.10 -0.54 15.47
C VAL A 6 -0.95 -0.77 13.97
N VAL A 7 -2.06 -0.96 13.26
CA VAL A 7 -2.09 -1.13 11.81
C VAL A 7 -2.76 0.09 11.18
N TYR A 8 -2.14 0.63 10.14
CA TYR A 8 -2.63 1.71 9.31
C TYR A 8 -2.84 1.17 7.90
N GLY A 9 -3.97 1.45 7.27
CA GLY A 9 -4.22 1.07 5.88
C GLY A 9 -3.74 2.17 4.95
N LEU A 10 -3.08 1.83 3.84
CA LEU A 10 -2.68 2.80 2.84
C LEU A 10 -3.05 2.29 1.44
N ASP A 11 -3.56 3.20 0.63
CA ASP A 11 -3.94 2.96 -0.76
C ASP A 11 -3.79 4.26 -1.57
N ILE A 12 -3.43 4.14 -2.85
CA ILE A 12 -3.23 5.28 -3.76
C ILE A 12 -4.12 5.17 -4.99
N GLU A 13 -4.58 6.32 -5.47
CA GLU A 13 -5.25 6.45 -6.76
C GLU A 13 -4.41 7.29 -7.70
N THR A 14 -4.30 6.82 -8.93
CA THR A 14 -3.43 7.40 -9.97
C THR A 14 -4.25 7.81 -11.18
N ASP A 15 -3.74 8.78 -11.93
CA ASP A 15 -4.39 9.26 -13.14
C ASP A 15 -4.37 8.18 -14.23
N THR A 16 -5.56 7.80 -14.70
CA THR A 16 -5.77 6.74 -15.68
C THR A 16 -5.97 7.25 -17.11
N SER A 17 -5.83 8.56 -17.36
CA SER A 17 -6.04 9.16 -18.69
C SER A 17 -5.05 8.67 -19.76
N THR A 18 -3.86 8.22 -19.36
CA THR A 18 -2.84 7.65 -20.27
C THR A 18 -2.49 6.22 -19.87
N ASP A 19 -1.84 6.03 -18.72
CA ASP A 19 -1.53 4.73 -18.13
C ASP A 19 -1.34 4.89 -16.62
N GLY A 20 -2.40 4.63 -15.85
CA GLY A 20 -2.36 4.72 -14.38
C GLY A 20 -1.41 3.72 -13.71
N LEU A 21 -0.82 2.80 -14.48
CA LEU A 21 0.18 1.86 -13.98
C LEU A 21 1.61 2.30 -14.27
N ASP A 22 1.83 3.45 -14.90
CA ASP A 22 3.16 3.96 -15.20
C ASP A 22 3.49 5.25 -14.43
N PRO A 23 4.34 5.19 -13.38
CA PRO A 23 4.68 6.36 -12.58
C PRO A 23 5.46 7.42 -13.36
N ARG A 24 5.93 7.14 -14.58
CA ARG A 24 6.57 8.13 -15.45
C ARG A 24 5.56 9.11 -16.05
N VAL A 25 4.31 8.69 -16.24
CA VAL A 25 3.28 9.49 -16.92
C VAL A 25 2.04 9.76 -16.06
N ALA A 26 1.73 8.91 -15.08
CA ALA A 26 0.57 9.09 -14.22
C ALA A 26 0.95 9.77 -12.89
N PRO A 27 0.40 10.95 -12.56
CA PRO A 27 0.46 11.49 -11.20
C PRO A 27 -0.42 10.70 -10.23
N VAL A 28 -0.08 10.79 -8.95
CA VAL A 28 -0.97 10.41 -7.84
C VAL A 28 -2.04 11.48 -7.70
N LEU A 29 -3.31 11.07 -7.72
CA LEU A 29 -4.48 11.93 -7.56
C LEU A 29 -4.94 12.01 -6.11
N THR A 30 -4.87 10.89 -5.40
CA THR A 30 -5.32 10.79 -4.01
C THR A 30 -4.53 9.70 -3.29
N VAL A 31 -4.24 9.92 -2.01
CA VAL A 31 -3.80 8.87 -1.09
C VAL A 31 -4.77 8.78 0.06
N ALA A 32 -5.16 7.58 0.45
CA ALA A 32 -5.95 7.34 1.64
C ALA A 32 -5.11 6.65 2.73
N LEU A 33 -5.27 7.11 3.96
CA LEU A 33 -4.69 6.53 5.16
C LEU A 33 -5.81 6.15 6.14
N SER A 34 -6.05 4.85 6.30
CA SER A 34 -7.05 4.34 7.24
C SER A 34 -6.44 4.12 8.62
N MET A 35 -7.04 4.75 9.62
CA MET A 35 -6.72 4.59 11.03
C MET A 35 -7.74 3.66 11.69
N GLY A 36 -7.51 3.31 12.96
CA GLY A 36 -8.46 2.48 13.72
C GLY A 36 -9.85 3.10 13.88
N SER A 37 -9.96 4.43 13.92
CA SER A 37 -11.20 5.16 14.23
C SER A 37 -11.77 6.01 13.09
N HIS A 38 -10.96 6.36 12.09
CA HIS A 38 -11.34 7.22 10.97
C HIS A 38 -10.39 6.98 9.79
N ASP A 39 -10.75 7.50 8.63
CA ASP A 39 -9.91 7.50 7.44
C ASP A 39 -9.53 8.96 7.10
N GLU A 40 -8.31 9.16 6.63
CA GLU A 40 -7.80 10.45 6.15
C GLU A 40 -7.51 10.34 4.65
N THR A 41 -7.80 11.39 3.87
CA THR A 41 -7.52 11.45 2.43
C THR A 41 -6.70 12.69 2.10
N PHE A 42 -5.65 12.50 1.30
CA PHE A 42 -4.75 13.55 0.82
C PHE A 42 -4.96 13.72 -0.68
N SER A 43 -5.26 14.94 -1.12
CA SER A 43 -5.50 15.27 -2.53
C SER A 43 -5.10 16.70 -2.86
N GLY A 44 -5.12 17.05 -4.14
CA GLY A 44 -4.68 18.35 -4.65
C GLY A 44 -3.37 18.24 -5.43
N ARG A 45 -2.46 19.21 -5.28
CA ARG A 45 -1.17 19.19 -5.97
C ARG A 45 -0.34 18.01 -5.48
N GLU A 46 0.18 17.20 -6.40
CA GLU A 46 0.92 15.97 -6.09
C GLU A 46 2.07 16.18 -5.11
N SER A 47 2.89 17.22 -5.28
CA SER A 47 3.99 17.46 -4.33
C SER A 47 3.50 17.78 -2.92
N THR A 48 2.39 18.50 -2.79
CA THR A 48 1.79 18.83 -1.49
C THR A 48 1.19 17.60 -0.84
N LEU A 49 0.41 16.80 -1.58
CA LEU A 49 -0.20 15.59 -1.01
C LEU A 49 0.84 14.56 -0.54
N LEU A 50 1.98 14.45 -1.25
CA LEU A 50 3.09 13.59 -0.84
C LEU A 50 3.79 14.08 0.43
N CYS A 51 4.03 15.40 0.55
CA CYS A 51 4.58 15.99 1.77
C CYS A 51 3.63 15.85 2.96
N ASP A 52 2.33 16.13 2.77
CA ASP A 52 1.33 16.05 3.83
C ASP A 52 1.19 14.61 4.36
N LEU A 53 1.22 13.62 3.46
CA LEU A 53 1.24 12.20 3.84
C LEU A 53 2.51 11.84 4.63
N ASP A 54 3.68 12.29 4.18
CA ASP A 54 4.95 12.04 4.86
C ASP A 54 4.98 12.65 6.26
N GLU A 55 4.59 13.92 6.39
CA GLU A 55 4.45 14.60 7.68
C GLU A 55 3.44 13.88 8.58
N ARG A 56 2.31 13.45 8.01
CA ARG A 56 1.32 12.71 8.77
C ARG A 56 1.90 11.42 9.33
N LEU A 57 2.53 10.59 8.49
CA LEU A 57 3.16 9.35 8.92
C LEU A 57 4.25 9.62 9.97
N ARG A 58 5.10 10.64 9.78
CA ARG A 58 6.11 11.04 10.77
C ARG A 58 5.51 11.35 12.15
N SER A 59 4.31 11.94 12.18
CA SER A 59 3.62 12.32 13.42
C SER A 59 2.94 11.15 14.15
N LEU A 60 2.71 10.03 13.46
CA LEU A 60 1.95 8.91 14.01
C LEU A 60 2.82 8.02 14.92
N PRO A 61 2.21 7.36 15.93
CA PRO A 61 2.90 6.34 16.70
C PRO A 61 3.45 5.23 15.80
N PRO A 62 4.62 4.63 16.13
CA PRO A 62 5.16 3.52 15.37
C PRO A 62 4.14 2.39 15.18
N GLY A 63 4.09 1.85 13.95
CA GLY A 63 3.06 0.88 13.57
C GLY A 63 3.41 0.10 12.30
N VAL A 64 2.39 -0.50 11.70
CA VAL A 64 2.50 -1.24 10.44
C VAL A 64 1.60 -0.59 9.40
N ILE A 65 2.17 -0.17 8.27
CA ILE A 65 1.41 0.27 7.09
C ILE A 65 1.05 -0.97 6.28
N ALA A 66 -0.24 -1.26 6.20
CA ALA A 66 -0.85 -2.34 5.44
C ALA A 66 -1.35 -1.84 4.09
N THR A 67 -0.91 -2.47 3.01
CA THR A 67 -1.35 -2.19 1.65
C THR A 67 -1.93 -3.44 1.00
N TRP A 68 -2.52 -3.30 -0.20
CA TRP A 68 -2.87 -4.45 -1.03
C TRP A 68 -2.04 -4.43 -2.33
N ASN A 69 -0.99 -5.26 -2.39
CA ASN A 69 -0.01 -5.28 -3.47
C ASN A 69 0.93 -4.04 -3.50
N GLY A 70 1.05 -3.33 -2.39
CA GLY A 70 1.90 -2.13 -2.30
C GLY A 70 3.40 -2.38 -2.37
N SER A 71 3.86 -3.62 -2.15
CA SER A 71 5.27 -3.98 -2.38
C SER A 71 5.67 -3.78 -3.85
N ALA A 72 4.72 -3.97 -4.76
CA ALA A 72 4.94 -3.99 -6.20
C ALA A 72 4.31 -2.80 -6.93
N PHE A 73 3.45 -2.04 -6.23
CA PHE A 73 2.71 -0.93 -6.80
C PHE A 73 2.86 0.33 -5.96
N ASP A 74 2.08 0.48 -4.89
CA ASP A 74 1.91 1.73 -4.14
C ASP A 74 3.24 2.35 -3.70
N LEU A 75 4.10 1.57 -3.03
CA LEU A 75 5.34 2.09 -2.47
C LEU A 75 6.37 2.48 -3.55
N PRO A 76 6.73 1.62 -4.53
CA PRO A 76 7.61 2.04 -5.62
C PRO A 76 7.04 3.19 -6.45
N PHE A 77 5.72 3.23 -6.67
CA PHE A 77 5.08 4.34 -7.37
C PHE A 77 5.27 5.65 -6.62
N LEU A 78 4.94 5.69 -5.32
CA LEU A 78 5.13 6.87 -4.47
C LEU A 78 6.60 7.32 -4.41
N ALA A 79 7.54 6.38 -4.28
CA ALA A 79 8.97 6.70 -4.30
C ALA A 79 9.43 7.32 -5.63
N TYR A 80 8.94 6.78 -6.75
CA TYR A 80 9.25 7.33 -8.08
C TYR A 80 8.72 8.75 -8.24
N ARG A 81 7.45 8.98 -7.89
CA ARG A 81 6.81 10.30 -7.98
C ARG A 81 7.46 11.32 -7.04
N ALA A 82 7.82 10.92 -5.83
CA ALA A 82 8.58 11.77 -4.90
C ALA A 82 9.93 12.19 -5.48
N ALA A 83 10.66 11.27 -6.11
CA ALA A 83 11.94 11.57 -6.75
C ALA A 83 11.79 12.55 -7.92
N LEU A 84 10.73 12.43 -8.73
CA LEU A 84 10.42 13.40 -9.80
C LEU A 84 10.20 14.82 -9.27
N HIS A 85 9.53 14.94 -8.11
CA HIS A 85 9.32 16.23 -7.43
C HIS A 85 10.49 16.65 -6.54
N ARG A 86 11.58 15.87 -6.49
CA ARG A 86 12.76 16.10 -5.63
C ARG A 86 12.41 16.22 -4.14
N LEU A 87 11.45 15.42 -3.69
CA LEU A 87 11.02 15.37 -2.29
C LEU A 87 11.85 14.34 -1.52
N ASP A 88 12.32 14.74 -0.34
CA ASP A 88 12.99 13.85 0.61
C ASP A 88 11.95 13.30 1.60
N LEU A 89 11.42 12.10 1.31
CA LEU A 89 10.42 11.43 2.12
C LEU A 89 11.10 10.39 3.04
N GLY A 90 10.47 10.07 4.16
CA GLY A 90 10.91 9.00 5.05
C GLY A 90 10.68 7.57 4.53
N LEU A 91 10.20 7.42 3.29
CA LEU A 91 9.95 6.15 2.63
C LEU A 91 11.27 5.48 2.23
N ARG A 92 11.52 4.29 2.73
CA ARG A 92 12.68 3.45 2.43
C ARG A 92 12.23 2.16 1.78
N LEU A 93 12.88 1.81 0.67
CA LEU A 93 12.61 0.61 -0.10
C LEU A 93 13.86 -0.26 -0.19
N LEU A 94 13.69 -1.57 0.01
CA LEU A 94 14.71 -2.58 -0.24
C LEU A 94 14.18 -3.55 -1.29
N LEU A 95 14.86 -3.64 -2.44
CA LEU A 95 14.50 -4.60 -3.49
C LEU A 95 14.63 -6.02 -2.93
N ASP A 96 13.59 -6.83 -3.07
CA ASP A 96 13.62 -8.24 -2.64
C ASP A 96 13.19 -9.14 -3.81
N PRO A 97 14.16 -9.80 -4.48
CA PRO A 97 13.90 -10.73 -5.59
C PRO A 97 13.03 -11.94 -5.21
N GLY A 98 12.92 -12.26 -3.91
CA GLY A 98 12.03 -13.30 -3.38
C GLY A 98 10.55 -12.89 -3.42
N LEU A 99 10.25 -11.60 -3.58
CA LEU A 99 8.89 -11.07 -3.73
C LEU A 99 8.37 -11.28 -5.15
N ARG A 100 7.94 -12.51 -5.44
CA ARG A 100 7.37 -12.85 -6.74
C ARG A 100 6.03 -12.17 -6.98
N THR A 101 5.97 -11.31 -7.99
CA THR A 101 4.75 -10.67 -8.50
C THR A 101 4.17 -11.51 -9.63
N SER A 102 2.84 -11.47 -9.80
CA SER A 102 2.18 -12.07 -10.97
C SER A 102 2.13 -11.14 -12.18
N ARG A 103 2.44 -9.86 -11.97
CA ARG A 103 2.50 -8.83 -13.02
C ARG A 103 3.96 -8.44 -13.24
N ALA A 104 4.24 -7.89 -14.42
CA ALA A 104 5.52 -7.25 -14.70
C ALA A 104 5.80 -6.15 -13.66
N PRO A 105 7.07 -5.89 -13.32
CA PRO A 105 7.42 -4.74 -12.48
C PRO A 105 6.88 -3.43 -13.05
N LEU A 106 6.67 -2.45 -12.17
CA LEU A 106 6.35 -1.09 -12.58
C LEU A 106 7.44 -0.55 -13.54
N PRO A 107 7.06 0.22 -14.58
CA PRO A 107 8.04 0.85 -15.44
C PRO A 107 9.07 1.66 -14.64
N GLY A 108 10.36 1.43 -14.90
CA GLY A 108 11.45 2.05 -14.13
C GLY A 108 11.88 1.29 -12.87
N HIS A 109 11.23 0.17 -12.53
CA HIS A 109 11.56 -0.64 -11.36
C HIS A 109 11.97 -2.08 -11.72
N PRO A 110 13.00 -2.66 -11.08
CA PRO A 110 13.42 -4.04 -11.32
C PRO A 110 12.52 -5.12 -10.70
N GLY A 111 11.63 -4.78 -9.77
CA GLY A 111 10.82 -5.77 -9.05
C GLY A 111 9.97 -5.19 -7.93
N ALA A 112 9.66 -6.03 -6.94
CA ALA A 112 8.93 -5.64 -5.74
C ALA A 112 9.87 -5.40 -4.55
N TYR A 113 9.39 -4.61 -3.60
CA TYR A 113 10.20 -4.06 -2.52
C TYR A 113 9.62 -4.40 -1.16
N ARG A 114 10.51 -4.58 -0.20
CA ARG A 114 10.19 -4.39 1.21
C ARG A 114 10.16 -2.91 1.52
N GLY A 115 9.25 -2.51 2.39
CA GLY A 115 9.03 -1.10 2.74
C GLY A 115 9.18 -0.79 4.23
N ALA A 116 9.58 0.44 4.51
CA ALA A 116 9.33 1.12 5.77
C ALA A 116 9.16 2.61 5.51
N TRP A 117 8.37 3.30 6.33
CA TRP A 117 8.19 4.75 6.23
C TRP A 117 8.30 5.35 7.63
N HIS A 118 9.33 6.16 7.86
CA HIS A 118 9.70 6.60 9.21
C HIS A 118 9.80 5.42 10.20
N ALA A 119 9.04 5.47 11.30
CA ALA A 119 8.98 4.44 12.32
C ALA A 119 7.95 3.33 12.01
N HIS A 120 7.34 3.35 10.82
CA HIS A 120 6.40 2.34 10.38
C HIS A 120 7.08 1.30 9.51
N ARG A 121 6.81 0.02 9.80
CA ARG A 121 7.14 -1.08 8.89
C ARG A 121 6.00 -1.31 7.91
N HIS A 122 6.28 -1.92 6.78
CA HIS A 122 5.25 -2.27 5.80
C HIS A 122 4.76 -3.71 5.98
N LEU A 123 3.52 -3.98 5.59
CA LEU A 123 2.98 -5.31 5.36
C LEU A 123 2.11 -5.29 4.11
N ASP A 124 2.39 -6.20 3.18
CA ASP A 124 1.57 -6.38 1.98
C ASP A 124 0.51 -7.46 2.21
N ALA A 125 -0.74 -7.03 2.41
CA ALA A 125 -1.84 -7.93 2.75
C ALA A 125 -2.19 -8.86 1.59
N TYR A 126 -1.94 -8.46 0.34
CA TYR A 126 -2.14 -9.33 -0.82
C TYR A 126 -1.31 -10.62 -0.68
N ARG A 127 -0.07 -10.52 -0.21
CA ARG A 127 0.83 -11.68 -0.04
C ARG A 127 0.34 -12.61 1.06
N LEU A 128 -0.11 -12.05 2.18
CA LEU A 128 -0.71 -12.78 3.28
C LEU A 128 -1.89 -13.64 2.82
N TYR A 129 -2.80 -13.08 2.04
CA TYR A 129 -3.98 -13.80 1.54
C TYR A 129 -3.65 -14.72 0.36
N LYS A 130 -2.75 -14.35 -0.54
CA LYS A 130 -2.31 -15.21 -1.65
C LYS A 130 -1.62 -16.48 -1.17
N SER A 131 -0.84 -16.41 -0.08
CA SER A 131 -0.13 -17.57 0.46
C SER A 131 -1.03 -18.64 1.12
N ASP A 132 -2.30 -18.31 1.38
CA ASP A 132 -3.23 -19.18 2.12
C ASP A 132 -4.55 -19.35 1.38
N VAL A 133 -5.28 -18.25 1.17
CA VAL A 133 -6.66 -18.26 0.66
C VAL A 133 -6.76 -18.54 -0.84
N GLY A 134 -5.85 -18.00 -1.65
CA GLY A 134 -5.91 -18.16 -3.12
C GLY A 134 -5.87 -19.63 -3.58
N PRO A 135 -4.86 -20.40 -3.16
CA PRO A 135 -4.75 -21.82 -3.51
C PRO A 135 -5.88 -22.69 -2.91
N VAL A 136 -6.33 -22.38 -1.70
CA VAL A 136 -7.30 -23.20 -0.96
C VAL A 136 -8.73 -22.98 -1.47
N LEU A 137 -9.12 -21.74 -1.77
CA LEU A 137 -10.51 -21.42 -2.14
C LEU A 137 -10.72 -21.18 -3.64
N ARG A 138 -9.65 -21.22 -4.46
CA ARG A 138 -9.70 -20.98 -5.92
C ARG A 138 -10.41 -19.67 -6.31
N VAL A 139 -10.33 -18.66 -5.45
CA VAL A 139 -10.88 -17.32 -5.69
C VAL A 139 -9.79 -16.37 -6.16
N SER A 140 -10.17 -15.35 -6.94
CA SER A 140 -9.28 -14.23 -7.24
C SER A 140 -8.85 -13.56 -5.93
N CYS A 141 -7.54 -13.43 -5.70
CA CYS A 141 -6.99 -12.66 -4.58
C CYS A 141 -7.00 -11.15 -4.85
N SER A 142 -8.03 -10.63 -5.52
CA SER A 142 -8.26 -9.18 -5.58
C SER A 142 -8.78 -8.69 -4.22
N LEU A 143 -8.50 -7.44 -3.87
CA LEU A 143 -8.95 -6.83 -2.63
C LEU A 143 -10.47 -6.96 -2.47
N LYS A 144 -11.22 -6.60 -3.53
CA LYS A 144 -12.69 -6.63 -3.57
C LYS A 144 -13.22 -8.06 -3.41
N SER A 145 -12.63 -9.04 -4.09
CA SER A 145 -13.02 -10.45 -3.97
C SER A 145 -12.84 -10.98 -2.55
N ILE A 146 -11.68 -10.70 -1.93
CA ILE A 146 -11.41 -11.14 -0.56
C ILE A 146 -12.29 -10.40 0.45
N ALA A 147 -12.49 -9.09 0.28
CA ALA A 147 -13.37 -8.29 1.13
C ALA A 147 -14.79 -8.86 1.15
N ARG A 148 -15.39 -9.12 -0.01
CA ARG A 148 -16.74 -9.71 -0.11
C ARG A 148 -16.81 -11.09 0.52
N LEU A 149 -15.79 -11.94 0.29
CA LEU A 149 -15.72 -13.29 0.87
C LEU A 149 -15.81 -13.27 2.40
N VAL A 150 -15.25 -12.23 3.05
CA VAL A 150 -15.26 -12.10 4.51
C VAL A 150 -16.37 -11.15 5.02
N GLY A 151 -17.38 -10.88 4.20
CA GLY A 151 -18.57 -10.11 4.55
C GLY A 151 -18.35 -8.60 4.66
N LEU A 152 -17.33 -8.05 3.99
CA LEU A 152 -17.11 -6.60 3.87
C LEU A 152 -17.69 -6.09 2.55
N THR A 153 -18.16 -4.84 2.56
CA THR A 153 -18.74 -4.18 1.39
C THR A 153 -17.73 -3.18 0.82
N PRO A 154 -16.99 -3.53 -0.26
CA PRO A 154 -16.10 -2.58 -0.90
C PRO A 154 -16.89 -1.51 -1.68
N VAL A 155 -16.35 -0.29 -1.75
CA VAL A 155 -16.75 0.69 -2.76
C VAL A 155 -16.15 0.28 -4.10
N GLU A 156 -16.88 0.40 -5.19
CA GLU A 156 -16.42 0.05 -6.54
C GLU A 156 -16.66 1.18 -7.51
N VAL A 157 -15.71 1.36 -8.42
CA VAL A 157 -15.72 2.37 -9.48
C VAL A 157 -15.20 1.73 -10.76
N ASP A 158 -15.43 2.40 -11.89
CA ASP A 158 -14.81 2.03 -13.15
C ASP A 158 -13.31 2.40 -13.10
N ARG A 159 -12.45 1.37 -13.09
CA ARG A 159 -11.00 1.53 -12.94
C ARG A 159 -10.34 2.13 -14.18
N GLU A 160 -10.98 2.08 -15.34
CA GLU A 160 -10.47 2.71 -16.57
C GLU A 160 -10.77 4.21 -16.60
N ARG A 161 -11.62 4.68 -15.68
CA ARG A 161 -12.15 6.04 -15.64
C ARG A 161 -11.99 6.70 -14.27
N VAL A 162 -10.95 6.31 -13.52
CA VAL A 162 -10.64 6.92 -12.21
C VAL A 162 -10.44 8.43 -12.35
N HIS A 163 -9.85 8.88 -13.46
CA HIS A 163 -9.63 10.29 -13.79
C HIS A 163 -10.94 11.09 -14.02
N ASP A 164 -12.06 10.42 -14.32
CA ASP A 164 -13.37 11.05 -14.53
C ASP A 164 -14.21 11.14 -13.24
N LEU A 165 -13.75 10.53 -12.14
CA LEU A 165 -14.51 10.50 -10.90
C LEU A 165 -14.58 11.88 -10.25
N SER A 166 -15.70 12.18 -9.59
CA SER A 166 -15.76 13.32 -8.69
C SER A 166 -14.77 13.11 -7.54
N HIS A 167 -14.27 14.20 -6.96
CA HIS A 167 -13.37 14.12 -5.80
C HIS A 167 -14.00 13.33 -4.64
N GLU A 168 -15.31 13.48 -4.42
CA GLU A 168 -16.03 12.74 -3.39
C GLU A 168 -16.01 11.23 -3.66
N ALA A 169 -16.31 10.80 -4.89
CA ALA A 169 -16.29 9.40 -5.27
C ALA A 169 -14.88 8.79 -5.18
N LEU A 170 -13.87 9.55 -5.63
CA LEU A 170 -12.46 9.15 -5.56
C LEU A 170 -12.00 8.98 -4.10
N HIS A 171 -12.32 9.94 -3.23
CA HIS A 171 -11.98 9.87 -1.80
C HIS A 171 -12.68 8.70 -1.11
N ALA A 172 -13.96 8.45 -1.41
CA ALA A 172 -14.70 7.33 -0.85
C ALA A 172 -14.13 5.98 -1.30
N TYR A 173 -13.72 5.88 -2.57
CA TYR A 173 -13.10 4.69 -3.13
C TYR A 173 -11.72 4.40 -2.50
N ALA A 174 -10.80 5.38 -2.50
CA ALA A 174 -9.48 5.24 -1.90
C ALA A 174 -9.56 4.90 -0.39
N SER A 175 -10.44 5.60 0.35
CA SER A 175 -10.66 5.34 1.78
C SER A 175 -11.18 3.93 2.02
N SER A 176 -12.06 3.43 1.15
CA SER A 176 -12.54 2.06 1.23
C SER A 176 -11.38 1.08 1.09
N ASP A 177 -10.46 1.28 0.14
CA ASP A 177 -9.39 0.31 -0.12
C ASP A 177 -8.29 0.32 0.92
N ALA A 178 -7.88 1.51 1.38
CA ALA A 178 -7.00 1.64 2.54
C ALA A 178 -7.61 0.93 3.76
N ARG A 179 -8.89 1.17 4.06
CA ARG A 179 -9.58 0.54 5.20
C ARG A 179 -9.67 -0.98 5.06
N LEU A 180 -9.96 -1.49 3.87
CA LEU A 180 -10.01 -2.93 3.63
C LEU A 180 -8.63 -3.57 3.82
N ALA A 181 -7.55 -2.95 3.32
CA ALA A 181 -6.19 -3.45 3.53
C ALA A 181 -5.84 -3.56 5.03
N ARG A 182 -6.19 -2.54 5.82
CA ARG A 182 -6.04 -2.54 7.28
C ARG A 182 -6.85 -3.65 7.94
N VAL A 183 -8.17 -3.65 7.75
CA VAL A 183 -9.10 -4.58 8.42
C VAL A 183 -8.77 -6.03 8.09
N LEU A 184 -8.42 -6.33 6.83
CA LEU A 184 -8.03 -7.67 6.41
C LEU A 184 -6.71 -8.11 7.06
N THR A 185 -5.77 -7.19 7.27
CA THR A 185 -4.53 -7.45 8.00
C THR A 185 -4.80 -7.73 9.48
N GLU A 186 -5.60 -6.88 10.14
CA GLU A 186 -5.97 -7.01 11.55
C GLU A 186 -6.68 -8.33 11.84
N ARG A 187 -7.60 -8.76 10.97
CA ARG A 187 -8.32 -10.05 11.08
C ARG A 187 -7.40 -11.27 11.09
N ARG A 188 -6.19 -11.13 10.57
CA ARG A 188 -5.21 -12.22 10.45
C ARG A 188 -4.10 -12.11 11.50
N MET A 189 -4.17 -11.13 12.38
CA MET A 189 -3.28 -11.07 13.54
C MET A 189 -3.63 -12.17 14.56
N PRO A 190 -2.62 -12.84 15.17
CA PRO A 190 -1.19 -12.52 15.12
C PRO A 190 -0.43 -13.11 13.91
N GLY A 191 -1.02 -14.01 13.14
CA GLY A 191 -0.35 -14.71 12.03
C GLY A 191 0.19 -13.79 10.92
N ALA A 192 -0.38 -12.58 10.77
CA ALA A 192 0.12 -11.55 9.87
C ALA A 192 1.49 -10.99 10.27
N ALA A 193 1.91 -11.09 11.53
CA ALA A 193 3.16 -10.50 12.02
C ALA A 193 4.42 -10.99 11.27
N ARG A 194 4.42 -12.23 10.77
CA ARG A 194 5.53 -12.80 9.97
C ARG A 194 5.66 -12.21 8.55
N PHE A 195 4.66 -11.46 8.11
CA PHE A 195 4.66 -10.77 6.81
C PHE A 195 5.05 -9.30 6.92
N VAL A 196 5.30 -8.80 8.13
CA VAL A 196 5.83 -7.46 8.32
C VAL A 196 7.25 -7.42 7.76
N ASP A 197 7.53 -6.40 6.96
CA ASP A 197 8.81 -6.20 6.33
C ASP A 197 9.89 -5.81 7.34
N HIS A 198 11.08 -6.33 7.09
CA HIS A 198 12.32 -5.95 7.75
C HIS A 198 13.26 -5.44 6.66
N LEU A 199 13.83 -4.25 6.89
CA LEU A 199 14.79 -3.64 5.96
C LEU A 199 16.23 -3.94 6.33
N ASP A 200 16.46 -4.84 7.29
CA ASP A 200 17.80 -5.33 7.61
C ASP A 200 18.32 -6.11 6.40
N GLU A 201 19.55 -5.84 5.98
CA GLU A 201 20.15 -6.52 4.83
C GLU A 201 20.13 -8.05 5.06
N PRO A 202 19.69 -8.86 4.08
CA PRO A 202 19.93 -10.29 4.11
C PRO A 202 21.44 -10.54 3.95
N GLY A 203 22.20 -10.45 5.05
CA GLY A 203 23.65 -10.66 5.05
C GLY A 203 24.44 -10.23 6.28
N ALA A 204 23.92 -9.37 7.17
CA ALA A 204 24.70 -8.86 8.30
C ALA A 204 24.66 -9.72 9.59
N SER A 205 24.60 -11.05 9.45
CA SER A 205 24.86 -11.96 10.58
C SER A 205 25.33 -13.33 10.07
N ALA A 206 26.65 -13.46 9.89
CA ALA A 206 27.45 -14.62 10.27
C ALA A 206 28.92 -14.43 9.84
N THR A 207 29.66 -13.52 10.47
CA THR A 207 31.13 -13.64 10.62
C THR A 207 31.62 -12.72 11.74
N ALA A 208 31.81 -13.31 12.92
CA ALA A 208 32.91 -13.16 13.89
C ALA A 208 32.40 -13.42 15.31
#